data_AF-A0A2H0S9R4-F1
#
_entry.id   AF-A0A2H0S9R4-F1
#
_cell.length_a   1.000
_cell.length_b   1.000
_cell.length_c   1.000
_cell.angle_alpha   90.00
_cell.angle_beta   90.00
_cell.angle_gamma   90.00
#
_symmetry.space_group_name_H-M   'P 1'
#
loop_
_entity.id
_entity.type
_entity.pdbx_description
1 polymer ?
#
loop_
_entity_poly.entity_id
_entity_poly.type
_entity_poly.pdbx_seq_one_letter_code
_entity_poly.pdbx_strand_id
1 'polypeptide(L)' 'MAKGKSQNCTWFCSECNTANDLSHYPKNRNEEIVKELKKFCSKCRAHVIHKRKDTKKGN' A
#
# COMPACT_ATOMS: atom_id res chain seq x y z
N MET A 1 22.12 13.62 0.44
CA MET A 1 21.08 12.57 0.56
C MET A 1 19.70 13.21 0.41
N ALA A 2 19.05 13.08 -0.74
CA ALA A 2 17.74 13.69 -0.99
C ALA A 2 16.63 12.97 -0.18
N LYS A 3 16.52 13.30 1.11
CA LYS A 3 15.34 13.02 1.94
C LYS A 3 14.16 13.76 1.31
N GLY A 4 13.18 13.07 0.73
CA GLY A 4 11.88 13.70 0.46
C GLY A 4 11.04 13.26 -0.73
N LYS A 5 11.46 12.30 -1.57
CA LYS A 5 10.68 11.97 -2.79
C LYS A 5 9.84 10.70 -2.72
N SER A 6 10.13 9.75 -1.83
CA SER A 6 9.35 8.51 -1.70
C SER A 6 8.46 8.50 -0.46
N GLN A 7 7.29 7.89 -0.58
CA GLN A 7 6.36 7.57 0.50
C GLN A 7 6.27 6.06 0.62
N ASN A 8 6.33 5.57 1.86
CA ASN A 8 6.06 4.18 2.14
C ASN A 8 4.55 3.95 2.20
N CYS A 9 4.10 2.82 1.69
CA CYS A 9 2.71 2.40 1.77
C CYS A 9 2.61 0.91 2.11
N THR A 10 1.52 0.58 2.77
CA THR A 10 1.17 -0.78 3.13
C THR A 10 -0.11 -1.16 2.41
N TRP A 11 -0.12 -2.35 1.82
CA TRP A 11 -1.28 -2.91 1.15
C TRP A 11 -2.11 -3.69 2.15
N PHE A 12 -3.32 -3.21 2.43
CA PHE A 12 -4.25 -3.84 3.34
C PHE A 12 -5.33 -4.58 2.57
N CYS A 13 -5.57 -5.84 2.93
CA CYS A 13 -6.70 -6.61 2.40
C CYS A 13 -8.02 -5.93 2.76
N SER A 14 -8.93 -5.75 1.80
CA SER A 14 -10.22 -5.11 2.03
C SER A 14 -11.17 -5.92 2.89
N GLU A 15 -10.99 -7.24 2.99
CA GLU A 15 -11.89 -8.12 3.73
C GLU A 15 -11.41 -8.36 5.16
N CYS A 16 -10.14 -8.77 5.33
CA CYS A 16 -9.60 -9.12 6.65
C CYS A 16 -8.75 -8.01 7.29
N ASN A 17 -8.64 -6.84 6.64
CA ASN A 17 -7.87 -5.67 7.09
C ASN A 17 -6.42 -5.98 7.50
N THR A 18 -5.87 -7.09 7.02
CA THR A 18 -4.51 -7.51 7.35
C THR A 18 -3.54 -6.90 6.35
N ALA A 19 -2.40 -6.43 6.86
CA ALA A 19 -1.29 -5.97 6.04
C ALA A 19 -0.69 -7.16 5.29
N ASN A 20 -0.69 -7.09 3.96
CA ASN A 20 -0.18 -8.16 3.11
C ASN A 20 1.24 -7.84 2.60
N ASP A 21 1.48 -6.58 2.23
CA ASP A 21 2.68 -6.21 1.50
C ASP A 21 3.09 -4.76 1.80
N LEU A 22 4.40 -4.48 1.77
CA LEU A 22 4.97 -3.15 1.96
C LEU A 22 5.59 -2.69 0.65
N SER A 23 5.27 -1.47 0.24
CA SER A 23 5.79 -0.87 -0.97
C SER A 23 6.17 0.59 -0.73
N HIS A 24 6.82 1.19 -1.71
CA HIS A 24 7.16 2.60 -1.68
C HIS A 24 6.93 3.19 -3.07
N TYR A 25 6.57 4.47 -3.11
CA TYR A 25 6.27 5.14 -4.36
C TYR A 25 6.71 6.60 -4.32
N PRO A 26 6.99 7.22 -5.47
CA PRO A 26 7.39 8.62 -5.51
C PRO A 26 6.17 9.53 -5.27
N LYS A 27 6.23 10.41 -4.25
CA LYS A 27 5.13 11.27 -3.79
C LYS A 27 4.58 12.19 -4.88
N ASN A 28 5.44 12.64 -5.79
CA ASN A 28 5.07 13.55 -6.87
C ASN A 28 4.14 12.92 -7.91
N ARG A 29 4.07 11.58 -7.99
CA ARG A 29 3.17 10.86 -8.92
C ARG A 29 2.00 10.20 -8.21
N ASN A 30 1.66 10.66 -7.01
CA ASN A 30 0.65 10.04 -6.16
C ASN A 30 -0.72 9.88 -6.85
N GLU A 31 -1.07 10.81 -7.73
CA GLU A 31 -2.33 10.82 -8.46
C GLU A 31 -2.36 9.78 -9.59
N GLU A 32 -1.21 9.47 -10.18
CA GLU A 32 -1.05 8.50 -11.27
C GLU A 32 -0.91 7.05 -10.75
N ILE A 33 -0.58 6.88 -9.46
CA ILE A 33 -0.29 5.57 -8.89
C ILE A 33 -1.58 4.85 -8.49
N VAL A 34 -1.64 3.58 -8.86
CA VAL A 34 -2.72 2.66 -8.51
C VAL A 34 -2.87 2.56 -6.98
N LYS A 35 -4.09 2.87 -6.50
CA LYS A 35 -4.45 2.85 -5.07
C LYS A 35 -5.05 1.51 -4.63
N GLU A 36 -5.44 0.67 -5.59
CA GLU A 36 -6.12 -0.60 -5.35
C GLU A 36 -5.56 -1.68 -6.28
N LEU A 37 -5.13 -2.81 -5.72
CA LEU A 37 -4.59 -3.94 -6.48
C LEU A 37 -5.23 -5.23 -6.04
N LYS A 38 -5.56 -6.12 -6.98
CA LYS A 38 -6.00 -7.47 -6.64
C LYS A 38 -4.78 -8.34 -6.35
N LYS A 39 -4.64 -8.79 -5.10
CA LYS A 39 -3.54 -9.66 -4.65
C LYS A 39 -4.10 -10.85 -3.86
N PHE A 40 -3.36 -11.95 -3.82
CA PHE A 40 -3.67 -13.07 -2.94
C PHE A 40 -3.52 -12.64 -1.48
N CYS A 41 -4.56 -12.82 -0.67
CA CYS A 41 -4.48 -12.67 0.77
C CYS A 41 -4.33 -14.06 1.41
N SER A 42 -3.24 -14.27 2.16
CA SER A 42 -2.98 -15.54 2.85
C SER A 42 -4.04 -15.92 3.89
N LYS A 43 -4.68 -14.93 4.53
CA LYS A 43 -5.76 -15.16 5.50
C LYS A 43 -7.10 -15.51 4.83
N CYS A 44 -7.50 -14.76 3.80
CA CYS A 44 -8.74 -15.04 3.07
C CYS A 44 -8.59 -16.24 2.11
N ARG A 45 -7.35 -16.65 1.81
CA ARG A 45 -6.99 -17.71 0.84
C ARG A 45 -7.59 -17.46 -0.55
N ALA A 46 -7.74 -16.19 -0.92
CA ALA A 46 -8.37 -15.75 -2.16
C ALA A 46 -7.70 -14.47 -2.71
N HIS A 47 -7.90 -14.22 -4.01
CA HIS A 47 -7.50 -12.97 -4.66
C HIS A 47 -8.51 -11.88 -4.37
N VAL A 48 -8.16 -10.98 -3.47
CA VAL A 48 -9.02 -9.90 -2.97
C VAL A 48 -8.38 -8.54 -3.23
N ILE A 49 -9.21 -7.50 -3.21
CA ILE A 49 -8.76 -6.13 -3.42
C ILE A 49 -7.93 -5.72 -2.20
N HIS A 50 -6.73 -5.21 -2.45
CA HIS A 50 -5.88 -4.62 -1.43
C HIS A 50 -5.84 -3.12 -1.66
N LYS A 51 -6.15 -2.36 -0.62
CA LYS A 51 -6.13 -0.90 -0.62
C LYS A 51 -4.80 -0.41 -0.09
N ARG A 52 -4.22 0.55 -0.79
CA ARG A 52 -2.99 1.22 -0.37
C ARG A 52 -3.30 2.14 0.81
N LYS A 53 -2.55 2.00 1.90
CA LYS A 53 -2.57 2.94 3.02
C LYS A 53 -1.17 3.49 3.23
N ASP A 54 -1.06 4.81 3.17
CA ASP A 54 0.22 5.48 3.27
C ASP A 54 0.67 5.50 4.73
N THR A 55 1.89 5.03 5.00
CA THR A 55 2.46 5.11 6.35
C THR A 55 2.96 6.53 6.56
N LYS A 56 2.19 7.34 7.29
CA LYS A 56 2.72 8.60 7.83
C LYS A 56 3.70 8.24 8.93
N LYS A 57 4.97 8.58 8.75
CA LYS A 57 5.93 8.59 9.85
C LYS A 57 5.44 9.67 10.81
N GLY A 58 4.78 9.25 11.90
CA GLY A 58 4.37 10.14 12.97
C GLY A 58 5.58 10.86 13.52
N ASN A 59 5.41 12.15 13.76
CA ASN A 59 6.37 13.00 14.48
C ASN A 59 6.39 12.62 15.96
#